data_AF-A0A4U9HQC2-F1
#
_entry.id   AF-A0A4U9HQC2-F1
#
_cell.length_a   1.000
_cell.length_b   1.000
_cell.length_c   1.000
_cell.angle_alpha   90.00
_cell.angle_beta   90.00
_cell.angle_gamma   90.00
#
_symmetry.space_group_name_H-M   'P 1'
#
loop_
_entity.id
_entity.type
_entity.pdbx_description
1 polymer ?
#
loop_
_entity_poly.entity_id
_entity_poly.type
_entity_poly.pdbx_seq_one_letter_code
_entity_poly.pdbx_strand_id
1 'polypeptide(L)'
;MVSTPISQQVDSARTMQISHTGSDVFGSFTSNAAPEPDGSTPEKNMFKILDNVIAALKKPVEGDQDKSDQMTADIDKANRGLRNSLDNVLTVRADLGTKLTELSSLDSLGSDRALGLTQQMSDLIDVDWNAAISSYTMQQAALQASYKAFSDMQGMSLFQLNK
;
A
#
# COMPACT_ATOMS: atom_id res chain seq x y z
N MET A 1 -7.04 -14.82 -19.18
CA MET A 1 -6.56 -14.50 -17.81
C MET A 1 -5.78 -13.20 -17.90
N VAL A 2 -5.88 -12.33 -16.89
CA VAL A 2 -5.07 -11.10 -16.85
C VAL A 2 -3.61 -11.50 -16.66
N SER A 3 -2.76 -11.15 -17.63
CA SER A 3 -1.33 -11.53 -17.65
C SER A 3 -0.43 -10.52 -16.96
N THR A 4 -0.99 -9.44 -16.43
CA THR A 4 -0.24 -8.36 -15.78
C THR A 4 -0.70 -8.20 -14.34
N PRO A 5 0.20 -8.29 -13.35
CA PRO A 5 -0.16 -8.06 -11.97
C PRO A 5 -0.52 -6.58 -11.74
N ILE A 6 -1.43 -6.34 -10.79
CA ILE A 6 -1.91 -5.00 -10.44
C ILE A 6 -0.90 -4.36 -9.50
N SER A 7 -0.56 -3.11 -9.79
CA SER A 7 0.30 -2.28 -8.95
C SER A 7 -0.45 -1.03 -8.49
N GLN A 8 -0.18 -0.61 -7.26
CA GLN A 8 -0.79 0.57 -6.64
C GLN A 8 0.31 1.52 -6.15
N GLN A 9 0.13 2.82 -6.35
CA GLN A 9 0.97 3.83 -5.71
C GLN A 9 0.58 3.92 -4.23
N VAL A 10 1.54 3.66 -3.34
CA VAL A 10 1.32 3.57 -1.89
C VAL A 10 1.98 4.72 -1.11
N ASP A 11 2.87 5.46 -1.77
CA ASP A 11 3.40 6.75 -1.34
C ASP A 11 3.77 7.56 -2.59
N SER A 12 4.00 8.86 -2.42
CA SER A 12 4.47 9.82 -3.42
C SER A 12 5.60 9.32 -4.34
N ALA A 13 6.49 8.46 -3.83
CA ALA A 13 7.62 7.91 -4.58
C ALA A 13 7.62 6.37 -4.73
N ARG A 14 6.60 5.66 -4.22
CA ARG A 14 6.61 4.19 -4.12
C ARG A 14 5.38 3.56 -4.74
N THR A 15 5.61 2.58 -5.61
CA THR A 15 4.58 1.71 -6.18
C THR A 15 4.80 0.29 -5.66
N MET A 16 3.70 -0.37 -5.27
CA MET A 16 3.70 -1.74 -4.77
C MET A 16 2.83 -2.62 -5.66
N GLN A 17 3.35 -3.79 -6.06
CA GLN A 17 2.53 -4.82 -6.70
C GLN A 17 1.65 -5.50 -5.64
N ILE A 18 0.34 -5.31 -5.72
CA ILE A 18 -0.63 -5.79 -4.72
C ILE A 18 -1.35 -7.08 -5.13
N SER A 19 -1.07 -7.61 -6.32
CA SER A 19 -1.67 -8.86 -6.78
C SER A 19 -0.69 -9.78 -7.51
N HIS A 20 -1.10 -11.03 -7.69
CA HIS A 20 -0.40 -12.05 -8.46
C HIS A 20 -1.31 -12.57 -9.56
N THR A 21 -0.73 -12.94 -10.71
CA THR A 21 -1.50 -13.52 -11.81
C THR A 21 -1.71 -15.02 -11.59
N GLY A 22 -2.70 -15.62 -12.26
CA GLY A 22 -2.92 -17.07 -12.18
C GLY A 22 -1.70 -17.90 -12.60
N SER A 23 -0.90 -17.39 -13.55
CA SER A 23 0.38 -18.02 -13.93
C SER A 23 1.44 -17.94 -12.83
N ASP A 24 1.48 -16.85 -12.07
CA ASP A 24 2.41 -16.71 -10.94
C ASP A 24 2.02 -17.62 -9.78
N VAL A 25 0.73 -17.91 -9.62
CA VAL A 25 0.22 -18.74 -8.52
C VAL A 25 0.24 -20.23 -8.87
N PHE A 26 -0.17 -20.60 -10.09
CA PHE A 26 -0.42 -22.00 -10.48
C PHE A 26 0.44 -22.50 -11.64
N GLY A 27 1.31 -21.65 -12.20
CA GLY A 27 2.15 -21.95 -13.36
C GLY A 27 3.65 -21.98 -13.08
N SER A 28 4.06 -21.78 -11.83
CA SER A 28 5.46 -21.72 -11.41
C SER A 28 5.69 -22.56 -10.16
N PHE A 29 6.95 -22.94 -9.97
CA PHE A 29 7.44 -23.46 -8.69
C PHE A 29 8.43 -22.47 -8.08
N THR A 30 8.60 -22.58 -6.77
CA THR A 30 9.66 -21.92 -6.01
C THR A 30 11.04 -22.46 -6.40
N SER A 31 12.09 -21.74 -6.00
CA SER A 31 13.49 -22.14 -6.30
C SER A 31 13.93 -23.43 -5.60
N ASN A 32 13.26 -23.82 -4.51
CA ASN A 32 13.54 -25.03 -3.73
C ASN A 32 12.66 -26.23 -4.13
N ALA A 33 12.01 -26.17 -5.29
CA ALA A 33 11.16 -27.25 -5.79
C ALA A 33 11.91 -28.59 -5.86
N ALA A 34 11.24 -29.66 -5.44
CA ALA A 34 11.78 -31.01 -5.58
C ALA A 34 11.93 -31.36 -7.08
N PRO A 35 13.16 -31.72 -7.54
CA PRO A 35 13.38 -32.09 -8.93
C PRO A 35 12.79 -33.48 -9.23
N GLU A 36 12.60 -33.78 -10.52
CA GLU A 36 12.26 -35.14 -10.92
C GLU A 36 13.48 -36.07 -10.73
N PRO A 37 13.29 -37.31 -10.21
CA PRO A 37 14.38 -38.25 -9.98
C PRO A 37 15.16 -38.64 -11.25
N ASP A 38 14.49 -38.57 -12.41
CA ASP A 38 15.06 -38.87 -13.72
C ASP A 38 15.81 -37.68 -14.35
N GLY A 39 15.84 -36.52 -13.67
CA GLY A 39 16.42 -35.29 -14.19
C GLY A 39 15.60 -34.60 -15.28
N SER A 40 14.39 -35.09 -15.58
CA SER A 40 13.50 -34.45 -16.55
C SER A 40 12.98 -33.11 -16.04
N THR A 41 12.66 -32.21 -16.99
CA THR A 41 12.05 -30.93 -16.63
C THR A 41 10.67 -31.15 -15.99
N PRO A 42 10.43 -30.66 -14.77
CA PRO A 42 9.12 -30.77 -14.13
C PRO A 42 8.05 -29.97 -14.89
N GLU A 43 6.83 -30.50 -14.97
CA GLU A 43 5.67 -29.72 -15.39
C GLU A 43 5.25 -28.81 -14.22
N LYS A 44 5.26 -27.49 -14.45
CA LYS A 44 5.03 -26.47 -13.41
C LYS A 44 3.58 -26.05 -13.28
N ASN A 45 2.78 -26.27 -14.33
CA ASN A 45 1.38 -25.89 -14.32
C ASN A 45 0.57 -26.94 -13.56
N MET A 46 -0.02 -26.54 -12.43
CA MET A 46 -0.82 -27.43 -11.57
C MET A 46 -1.96 -28.09 -12.32
N PHE A 47 -2.62 -27.38 -13.23
CA PHE A 47 -3.73 -27.93 -14.01
C PHE A 47 -3.24 -29.00 -14.99
N LYS A 48 -2.09 -28.78 -15.64
CA LYS A 48 -1.47 -29.82 -16.48
C LYS A 48 -1.01 -31.03 -15.66
N ILE A 49 -0.51 -30.83 -14.44
CA ILE A 49 -0.17 -31.94 -13.53
C ILE A 49 -1.42 -32.79 -13.25
N LEU A 50 -2.55 -32.14 -12.95
CA LEU A 50 -3.83 -32.81 -12.73
C LEU A 50 -4.32 -33.51 -14.00
N ASP A 51 -4.22 -32.87 -15.17
CA ASP A 51 -4.60 -33.48 -16.44
C ASP A 51 -3.75 -34.73 -16.74
N ASN A 52 -2.44 -34.65 -16.49
CA ASN A 52 -1.51 -35.75 -16.72
C ASN A 52 -1.82 -36.95 -15.81
N VAL A 53 -2.09 -36.72 -14.52
CA VAL A 53 -2.45 -37.82 -13.60
C VAL A 53 -3.82 -38.41 -13.93
N ILE A 54 -4.80 -37.57 -14.30
CA ILE A 54 -6.11 -38.06 -14.76
C ILE A 54 -5.95 -38.91 -16.03
N ALA A 55 -5.09 -38.49 -16.97
CA ALA A 55 -4.82 -39.25 -18.18
C ALA A 55 -4.12 -40.59 -17.86
N ALA A 56 -3.17 -40.60 -16.92
CA ALA A 56 -2.51 -41.82 -16.45
C ALA A 56 -3.51 -42.79 -15.80
N LEU A 57 -4.37 -42.29 -14.89
CA LEU A 57 -5.39 -43.08 -14.20
C LEU A 57 -6.44 -43.70 -15.13
N LYS A 58 -6.62 -43.15 -16.34
CA LYS A 58 -7.54 -43.68 -17.35
C LYS A 58 -6.92 -44.79 -18.20
N LYS A 59 -5.61 -45.02 -18.13
CA LYS A 59 -4.95 -46.09 -18.90
C LYS A 59 -5.17 -47.44 -18.22
N PRO A 60 -5.73 -48.44 -18.91
CA PRO A 60 -5.92 -49.76 -18.32
C PRO A 60 -4.57 -50.48 -18.16
N VAL A 61 -4.37 -51.09 -16.99
CA VAL A 61 -3.11 -51.77 -16.63
C VAL A 61 -3.12 -53.25 -17.05
N GLU A 62 -4.29 -53.88 -17.17
CA GLU A 62 -4.52 -55.22 -17.73
C GLU A 62 -3.56 -56.35 -17.24
N GLY A 63 -3.01 -56.21 -16.03
CA GLY A 63 -2.05 -57.18 -15.48
C GLY A 63 -0.63 -57.09 -16.08
N ASP A 64 -0.36 -56.05 -16.87
CA ASP A 64 0.95 -55.71 -17.41
C ASP A 64 1.76 -54.95 -16.36
N GLN A 65 2.87 -55.54 -15.92
CA GLN A 65 3.72 -54.98 -14.87
C GLN A 65 4.33 -53.65 -15.30
N ASP A 66 4.74 -53.50 -16.56
CA ASP A 66 5.37 -52.28 -17.05
C ASP A 66 4.37 -51.11 -17.03
N LYS A 67 3.11 -51.38 -17.37
CA LYS A 67 2.03 -50.39 -17.26
C LYS A 67 1.73 -50.01 -15.80
N SER A 68 1.82 -50.98 -14.88
CA SER A 68 1.62 -50.75 -13.45
C SER A 68 2.71 -49.85 -12.87
N ASP A 69 3.95 -50.12 -13.25
CA ASP A 69 5.11 -49.34 -12.80
C ASP A 69 5.06 -47.92 -13.37
N GLN A 70 4.67 -47.78 -14.65
CA GLN A 70 4.46 -46.47 -15.26
C GLN A 70 3.35 -45.67 -14.57
N MET A 71 2.22 -46.31 -14.24
CA MET A 71 1.13 -45.64 -13.53
C MET A 71 1.58 -45.15 -12.15
N THR A 72 2.39 -45.94 -11.44
CA THR A 72 2.97 -45.54 -10.15
C THR A 72 3.90 -44.34 -10.32
N ALA A 73 4.78 -44.37 -11.32
CA ALA A 73 5.67 -43.25 -11.64
C ALA A 73 4.92 -41.96 -12.00
N ASP A 74 3.84 -42.07 -12.78
CA ASP A 74 2.98 -40.93 -13.15
C ASP A 74 2.30 -40.30 -11.91
N ILE A 75 1.81 -41.12 -10.99
CA ILE A 75 1.23 -40.67 -9.71
C ILE A 75 2.28 -40.01 -8.83
N ASP A 76 3.47 -40.59 -8.72
CA ASP A 76 4.56 -40.04 -7.92
C ASP A 76 5.04 -38.69 -8.47
N LYS A 77 5.11 -38.57 -9.80
CA LYS A 77 5.40 -37.30 -10.50
C LYS A 77 4.32 -36.26 -10.21
N ALA A 78 3.05 -36.65 -10.26
CA ALA A 78 1.95 -35.75 -9.93
C ALA A 78 2.01 -35.29 -8.46
N ASN A 79 2.28 -36.20 -7.52
CA ASN A 79 2.41 -35.87 -6.10
C ASN A 79 3.55 -34.86 -5.84
N ARG A 80 4.71 -35.04 -6.49
CA ARG A 80 5.81 -34.06 -6.41
C ARG A 80 5.40 -32.71 -7.00
N GLY A 81 4.82 -32.71 -8.20
CA GLY A 81 4.36 -31.49 -8.86
C GLY A 81 3.32 -30.72 -8.03
N LEU A 82 2.36 -31.42 -7.42
CA LEU A 82 1.34 -30.80 -6.55
C LEU A 82 1.95 -30.23 -5.26
N ARG A 83 2.92 -30.91 -4.64
CA ARG A 83 3.64 -30.37 -3.47
C ARG A 83 4.40 -29.09 -3.83
N ASN A 84 5.17 -29.11 -4.92
CA ASN A 84 5.89 -27.93 -5.41
C ASN A 84 4.93 -26.77 -5.76
N SER A 85 3.77 -27.08 -6.35
CA SER A 85 2.75 -26.07 -6.63
C SER A 85 2.13 -25.50 -5.35
N LEU A 86 1.89 -26.33 -4.33
CA LEU A 86 1.37 -25.89 -3.05
C LEU A 86 2.35 -24.94 -2.35
N ASP A 87 3.65 -25.25 -2.37
CA ASP A 87 4.69 -24.39 -1.82
C ASP A 87 4.71 -23.01 -2.51
N ASN A 88 4.50 -22.97 -3.83
CA ASN A 88 4.36 -21.71 -4.57
C ASN A 88 3.11 -20.92 -4.13
N VAL A 89 1.96 -21.57 -3.99
CA VAL A 89 0.73 -20.94 -3.48
C VAL A 89 0.94 -20.37 -2.07
N LEU A 90 1.60 -21.11 -1.19
CA LEU A 90 1.92 -20.67 0.16
C LEU A 90 2.88 -19.48 0.16
N THR A 91 3.87 -19.48 -0.73
CA THR A 91 4.81 -18.36 -0.90
C THR A 91 4.09 -17.10 -1.37
N VAL A 92 3.24 -17.21 -2.40
CA VAL A 92 2.40 -16.11 -2.87
C VAL A 92 1.48 -15.58 -1.76
N ARG A 93 0.88 -16.48 -0.97
CA ARG A 93 0.03 -16.11 0.16
C ARG A 93 0.83 -15.36 1.25
N ALA A 94 2.04 -15.80 1.54
CA ALA A 94 2.92 -15.13 2.50
C ALA A 94 3.31 -13.73 2.03
N ASP A 95 3.69 -13.58 0.76
CA ASP A 95 4.00 -12.29 0.13
C ASP A 95 2.79 -11.33 0.19
N LEU A 96 1.60 -11.79 -0.18
CA LEU A 96 0.36 -11.02 -0.03
C LEU A 96 0.12 -10.60 1.42
N GLY A 97 0.35 -11.49 2.38
CA GLY A 97 0.25 -11.17 3.81
C GLY A 97 1.18 -10.02 4.22
N THR A 98 2.46 -10.08 3.81
CA THR A 98 3.43 -9.02 4.13
C THR A 98 3.05 -7.68 3.52
N LYS A 99 2.54 -7.68 2.28
CA LYS A 99 2.07 -6.48 1.59
C LYS A 99 0.85 -5.86 2.26
N LEU A 100 -0.10 -6.68 2.72
CA LEU A 100 -1.25 -6.20 3.49
C LEU A 100 -0.84 -5.56 4.82
N THR A 101 0.15 -6.13 5.52
CA THR A 101 0.71 -5.52 6.73
C THR A 101 1.39 -4.19 6.43
N GLU A 102 2.15 -4.09 5.34
CA GLU A 102 2.77 -2.83 4.93
C GLU A 102 1.72 -1.77 4.56
N LEU A 103 0.69 -2.14 3.80
CA LEU A 103 -0.43 -1.25 3.46
C LEU A 103 -1.14 -0.72 4.70
N SER A 104 -1.42 -1.57 5.69
CA SER A 104 -2.00 -1.14 6.97
C SER A 104 -1.09 -0.17 7.74
N SER A 105 0.23 -0.37 7.66
CA SER A 105 1.20 0.53 8.30
C SER A 105 1.24 1.89 7.60
N LEU A 106 1.19 1.90 6.26
CA LEU A 106 1.14 3.12 5.45
C LEU A 106 -0.15 3.90 5.66
N ASP A 107 -1.28 3.22 5.82
CA ASP A 107 -2.57 3.84 6.14
C ASP A 107 -2.53 4.57 7.50
N SER A 108 -2.02 3.90 8.54
CA SER A 108 -1.83 4.51 9.87
C SER A 108 -0.91 5.73 9.80
N LEU A 109 0.23 5.62 9.12
CA LEU A 109 1.17 6.72 8.94
C LEU A 109 0.54 7.90 8.17
N GLY A 110 -0.31 7.60 7.17
CA GLY A 110 -1.06 8.59 6.42
C GLY A 110 -2.04 9.36 7.32
N SER A 111 -2.78 8.66 8.18
CA SER A 111 -3.69 9.25 9.17
C SER A 111 -2.95 10.17 10.15
N ASP A 112 -1.81 9.72 10.69
CA ASP A 112 -1.00 10.51 11.64
C ASP A 112 -0.45 11.78 10.98
N ARG A 113 0.02 11.68 9.72
CA ARG A 113 0.47 12.84 8.94
C ARG A 113 -0.68 13.81 8.67
N ALA A 114 -1.86 13.31 8.30
CA ALA A 114 -3.03 14.15 8.07
C ALA A 114 -3.43 14.90 9.35
N LEU A 115 -3.40 14.24 10.51
CA LEU A 115 -3.66 14.86 11.80
C LEU A 115 -2.63 15.94 12.13
N GLY A 116 -1.33 15.62 12.01
CA GLY A 116 -0.25 16.56 12.28
C GLY A 116 -0.25 17.78 11.36
N LEU A 117 -0.57 17.58 10.07
CA LEU A 117 -0.76 18.68 9.11
C LEU A 117 -2.00 19.51 9.44
N THR A 118 -3.09 18.88 9.89
CA THR A 118 -4.29 19.59 10.35
C THR A 118 -3.99 20.42 11.59
N GLN A 119 -3.22 19.90 12.55
CA GLN A 119 -2.77 20.64 13.73
C GLN A 119 -1.86 21.81 13.35
N GLN A 120 -0.84 21.59 12.51
CA GLN A 120 0.03 22.68 12.02
C GLN A 120 -0.78 23.75 11.29
N MET A 121 -1.77 23.33 10.49
CA MET A 121 -2.66 24.26 9.81
C MET A 121 -3.59 24.98 10.79
N SER A 122 -4.08 24.31 11.85
CA SER A 122 -4.78 24.96 12.96
C SER A 122 -3.86 25.96 13.63
N ASP A 123 -2.63 25.63 14.00
CA ASP A 123 -1.70 26.58 14.65
C ASP A 123 -1.36 27.79 13.75
N LEU A 124 -1.40 27.63 12.43
CA LEU A 124 -1.13 28.70 11.46
C LEU A 124 -2.37 29.53 11.09
N ILE A 125 -3.58 28.94 11.14
CA ILE A 125 -4.87 29.54 10.77
C ILE A 125 -5.72 29.93 11.98
N ASP A 126 -5.44 29.38 13.16
CA ASP A 126 -5.79 29.96 14.46
C ASP A 126 -4.96 31.24 14.58
N VAL A 127 -5.37 32.19 13.74
CA VAL A 127 -5.05 33.59 13.82
C VAL A 127 -5.14 33.93 15.28
N ASP A 128 -4.13 34.63 15.77
CA ASP A 128 -4.13 35.22 17.09
C ASP A 128 -5.22 36.31 17.14
N TRP A 129 -6.50 35.90 17.11
CA TRP A 129 -7.67 36.78 17.08
C TRP A 129 -7.62 37.72 18.27
N ASN A 130 -7.05 37.24 19.39
CA ASN A 130 -6.75 38.05 20.57
C ASN A 130 -5.69 39.13 20.29
N ALA A 131 -4.55 38.80 19.68
CA ALA A 131 -3.56 39.83 19.31
C ALA A 131 -4.07 40.79 18.23
N ALA A 132 -4.85 40.29 17.25
CA ALA A 132 -5.46 41.13 16.23
C ALA A 132 -6.44 42.15 16.83
N ILE A 133 -7.34 41.70 17.73
CA ILE A 133 -8.28 42.58 18.46
C ILE A 133 -7.55 43.54 19.39
N SER A 134 -6.50 43.09 20.09
CA SER A 134 -5.68 43.94 20.95
C SER A 134 -4.93 45.01 20.16
N SER A 135 -4.35 44.67 19.00
CA SER A 135 -3.71 45.65 18.12
C SER A 135 -4.72 46.65 17.56
N TYR A 136 -5.93 46.20 17.21
CA TYR A 136 -7.00 47.07 16.69
C TYR A 136 -7.51 48.04 17.76
N THR A 137 -7.75 47.57 19.00
CA THR A 137 -8.16 48.42 20.12
C THR A 137 -7.06 49.40 20.51
N MET A 138 -5.78 48.98 20.49
CA MET A 138 -4.65 49.86 20.75
C MET A 138 -4.48 50.93 19.64
N GLN A 139 -4.66 50.56 18.37
CA GLN A 139 -4.68 51.51 17.25
C GLN A 139 -5.86 52.49 17.36
N GLN A 140 -7.04 52.02 17.75
CA GLN A 140 -8.22 52.88 17.96
C GLN A 140 -7.99 53.88 19.10
N ALA A 141 -7.39 53.44 20.22
CA ALA A 141 -7.03 54.30 21.34
C ALA A 141 -5.97 55.34 20.93
N ALA A 142 -4.94 54.93 20.18
CA ALA A 142 -3.91 55.82 19.66
C ALA A 142 -4.50 56.87 18.69
N LEU A 143 -5.44 56.46 17.83
CA LEU A 143 -6.13 57.37 16.90
C LEU A 143 -6.97 58.39 17.67
N GLN A 144 -7.75 57.96 18.66
CA GLN A 144 -8.54 58.86 19.51
C GLN A 144 -7.66 59.84 20.28
N ALA A 145 -6.55 59.36 20.85
CA ALA A 145 -5.59 60.22 21.53
C ALA A 145 -4.95 61.25 20.58
N SER A 146 -4.63 60.83 19.35
CA SER A 146 -4.08 61.72 18.32
C SER A 146 -5.08 62.81 17.91
N TYR A 147 -6.35 62.44 17.71
CA TYR A 147 -7.43 63.41 17.45
C TYR A 147 -7.63 64.39 18.60
N LYS A 148 -7.58 63.90 19.84
CA LYS A 148 -7.71 64.71 21.05
C LYS A 148 -6.55 65.70 21.17
N ALA A 149 -5.31 65.24 21.03
CA ALA A 149 -4.12 66.08 21.07
C ALA A 149 -4.09 67.14 19.96
N PHE A 150 -4.50 66.77 18.75
CA PHE A 150 -4.60 67.69 17.62
C PHE A 150 -5.68 68.77 17.86
N SER A 151 -6.86 68.37 18.34
CA SER A 151 -7.94 69.31 18.69
C SER A 151 -7.53 70.25 19.83
N ASP A 152 -6.86 69.72 20.87
CA ASP A 152 -6.37 70.52 21.99
C ASP A 152 -5.28 71.52 21.54
N MET A 153 -4.37 71.14 20.62
CA MET A 153 -3.41 72.07 20.00
C MET A 153 -4.08 73.14 19.12
N GLN A 154 -5.09 72.77 18.32
CA GLN A 154 -5.87 73.74 17.55
C GLN A 154 -6.61 74.74 18.45
N GLY A 155 -7.18 74.27 19.56
CA GLY A 155 -7.80 75.13 20.57
C GLY A 155 -6.80 76.08 21.23
N MET A 156 -5.62 75.60 21.62
CA MET A 156 -4.59 76.42 22.26
C MET A 156 -3.97 77.46 21.31
N SER A 157 -3.84 77.16 20.02
CA SER A 157 -3.29 78.10 19.02
C SER A 157 -4.23 79.26 18.68
N LEU A 158 -5.56 79.08 18.85
CA LEU A 158 -6.56 80.12 18.54
C LEU A 158 -6.87 81.06 19.72
N PHE A 159 -6.47 80.71 20.95
CA PHE A 159 -6.67 81.56 22.14
C PHE A 159 -5.39 82.27 22.64
N GLN A 160 -4.22 81.99 22.06
CA GLN A 160 -2.96 82.64 22.45
C GLN A 160 -2.43 83.68 21.45
N LEU A 161 -3.00 83.75 20.24
CA LEU A 161 -2.60 84.73 19.22
C LEU A 161 -3.43 86.03 19.24
N ASN A 162 -4.39 86.18 20.17
CA ASN A 162 -5.10 87.42 20.46
C ASN A 162 -4.95 87.79 21.94
N LYS A 163 -3.81 88.40 22.29
CA LYS A 163 -3.74 89.37 23.39
C LYS A 163 -3.32 90.71 22.80
#